data_AF-A0A4V2RFC4-F1
#
_entry.id   AF-A0A4V2RFC4-F1
#
_cell.length_a   1.000
_cell.length_b   1.000
_cell.length_c   1.000
_cell.angle_alpha   90.00
_cell.angle_beta   90.00
_cell.angle_gamma   90.00
#
_symmetry.space_group_name_H-M   'P 1'
#
loop_
_entity.id
_entity.type
_entity.pdbx_description
1 polymer ?
#
loop_
_entity_poly.entity_id
_entity_poly.type
_entity_poly.pdbx_seq_one_letter_code
_entity_poly.pdbx_strand_id
1 'polypeptide(L)'
;MFALAASTALGPIFAGQAQAIRIFGMRFFESAEEQVQVLDPVNYTLTFEPGTDDEELREALENASQLNQDQEKPVSGDLGLLIKARDDRERLLAALYEKARYGGTVTILINGQDIDSLPPDPSFPDGQAVPVTVRVAPGPAFTLGSVRFEGDAAGLDPATYDLTRGARADSTLIIKAGEQIVVDLKEQSRPLAKITERSVVADHATSTVDVTIRAESGPVAPVGALTVTGTRTVDPNFVRDYSRLNHGRPYSPENIRKAAERLRTLNVFSSVTIVEADQLAPDGTIPMNIQVSEGKHRYFGFGGQVSTTDGLGLQGYWGHRNLFGRAESLRIEGSVDRIGETTDVGGLDYSAGILFAKPGAFGPASTFTASLKAAIVDPDAYNAKTITAAAGAGFELTPEDTVSLGAELSWADIDDAFGSNSYLTAAIPLEYVRDTRDDKLNPTEGYRAMINAKPSYEIEGQTFFSSFETSASAYYAPGSENRFVLAGKLGAGVLIGGDELSDIPATRRFFLGGGGSVRGYSFQEISPRNDDNEETGGRSYVNGSLEVRIAVTDTIGIVPFIDAGSVSTSTAPDFSDIRAGAGIGLRYATPFGPIRLDFAVPLNKYPGGTEYGIYAGIGQSF
;
A
#
# COMPACT_ATOMS: atom_id res chain seq x y z
N MET A 1 -9.91 4.40 -46.01
CA MET A 1 -8.60 4.42 -46.74
C MET A 1 -8.03 5.86 -46.77
N PHE A 2 -7.84 6.45 -45.59
CA PHE A 2 -7.00 7.63 -45.30
C PHE A 2 -6.77 7.58 -43.79
N ALA A 3 -5.60 8.04 -43.32
CA ALA A 3 -5.08 7.95 -41.94
C ALA A 3 -4.35 6.63 -41.57
N LEU A 4 -3.44 6.19 -42.45
CA LEU A 4 -2.28 5.37 -42.08
C LEU A 4 -1.01 6.08 -42.55
N ALA A 5 -0.72 7.26 -41.98
CA ALA A 5 0.46 8.04 -42.35
C ALA A 5 0.82 9.07 -41.25
N ALA A 6 1.14 8.59 -40.04
CA ALA A 6 1.80 9.43 -39.02
C ALA A 6 2.70 8.66 -38.05
N SER A 7 3.08 7.41 -38.35
CA SER A 7 3.81 6.54 -37.41
C SER A 7 5.18 6.08 -37.91
N THR A 8 5.66 6.57 -39.06
CA THR A 8 6.91 6.11 -39.69
C THR A 8 7.80 7.28 -40.08
N ALA A 9 8.07 8.18 -39.14
CA ALA A 9 9.19 9.11 -39.25
C ALA A 9 9.64 9.48 -37.84
N LEU A 10 10.36 8.57 -37.18
CA LEU A 10 11.39 8.87 -36.18
C LEU A 10 12.00 7.56 -35.67
N GLY A 11 13.03 7.11 -36.38
CA GLY A 11 14.02 6.16 -35.90
C GLY A 11 15.16 6.03 -36.93
N PRO A 12 16.42 5.84 -36.53
CA PRO A 12 17.13 6.38 -35.39
C PRO A 12 18.34 7.21 -35.88
N ILE A 13 18.45 8.49 -35.49
CA ILE A 13 19.71 9.25 -35.61
C ILE A 13 20.09 9.74 -34.22
N PHE A 14 20.25 8.81 -33.28
CA PHE A 14 21.06 8.97 -32.08
C PHE A 14 21.42 7.56 -31.60
N ALA A 15 22.49 6.99 -32.17
CA ALA A 15 23.26 6.00 -31.44
C ALA A 15 24.02 6.79 -30.35
N GLY A 16 23.35 7.02 -29.22
CA GLY A 16 23.89 7.71 -28.06
C GLY A 16 23.31 7.04 -26.82
N GLN A 17 24.20 6.43 -26.03
CA GLN A 17 24.02 5.84 -24.70
C GLN A 17 22.60 5.35 -24.34
N ALA A 18 22.45 4.03 -24.24
CA ALA A 18 21.25 3.40 -23.70
C ALA A 18 20.82 4.08 -22.39
N GLN A 19 19.68 4.77 -22.40
CA GLN A 19 19.13 5.39 -21.21
C GLN A 19 18.30 4.35 -20.45
N ALA A 20 18.55 4.26 -19.14
CA ALA A 20 17.85 3.34 -18.27
C ALA A 20 16.36 3.67 -18.21
N ILE A 21 15.50 2.72 -18.59
CA ILE A 21 14.05 2.83 -18.43
C ILE A 21 13.67 2.16 -17.12
N ARG A 22 13.23 2.97 -16.15
CA ARG A 22 12.60 2.51 -14.90
C ARG A 22 11.10 2.52 -15.08
N ILE A 23 10.47 1.35 -15.00
CA ILE A 23 9.01 1.21 -15.03
C ILE A 23 8.60 0.65 -13.66
N PHE A 24 7.73 1.36 -12.93
CA PHE A 24 7.30 0.99 -11.56
C PHE A 24 8.45 0.73 -10.56
N GLY A 25 9.57 1.44 -10.71
CA GLY A 25 10.76 1.26 -9.86
C GLY A 25 11.64 0.06 -10.24
N MET A 26 11.15 -0.82 -11.13
CA MET A 26 11.88 -1.97 -11.66
C MET A 26 12.73 -1.58 -12.87
N ARG A 27 13.91 -2.19 -12.98
CA ARG A 27 14.85 -2.00 -14.09
C ARG A 27 14.74 -3.22 -15.01
N PHE A 28 14.14 -3.04 -16.19
CA PHE A 28 13.78 -4.16 -17.08
C PHE A 28 14.87 -4.54 -18.09
N PHE A 29 15.92 -3.71 -18.23
CA PHE A 29 16.98 -3.88 -19.24
C PHE A 29 18.40 -3.66 -18.68
N GLU A 30 18.58 -3.76 -17.36
CA GLU A 30 19.93 -3.87 -16.79
C GLU A 30 20.40 -5.32 -16.90
N SER A 31 21.56 -5.54 -17.51
CA SER A 31 22.45 -6.61 -17.08
C SER A 31 22.81 -6.33 -15.62
N ALA A 32 22.73 -7.34 -14.77
CA ALA A 32 23.17 -7.22 -13.39
C ALA A 32 24.61 -6.66 -13.33
N GLU A 33 24.82 -5.78 -12.35
CA GLU A 33 26.09 -5.19 -11.90
C GLU A 33 26.72 -4.12 -12.81
N GLU A 34 26.61 -2.85 -12.38
CA GLU A 34 27.81 -2.01 -12.38
C GLU A 34 28.84 -2.75 -11.53
N GLN A 35 29.77 -3.44 -12.18
CA GLN A 35 30.96 -3.93 -11.52
C GLN A 35 31.66 -2.70 -10.94
N VAL A 36 31.48 -2.48 -9.63
CA VAL A 36 32.36 -1.61 -8.86
C VAL A 36 33.76 -2.10 -9.22
N GLN A 37 34.58 -1.26 -9.88
CA GLN A 37 35.96 -1.63 -10.14
C GLN A 37 36.63 -1.80 -8.79
N VAL A 38 36.71 -3.05 -8.34
CA VAL A 38 37.43 -3.45 -7.14
C VAL A 38 38.89 -3.17 -7.42
N LEU A 39 39.44 -2.15 -6.76
CA LEU A 39 40.85 -1.84 -6.85
C LEU A 39 41.61 -3.03 -6.24
N ASP A 40 42.50 -3.64 -7.02
CA ASP A 40 43.29 -4.81 -6.62
C ASP A 40 42.42 -6.03 -6.18
N PRO A 41 41.72 -6.71 -7.12
CA PRO A 41 40.74 -7.72 -6.77
C PRO A 41 41.38 -8.99 -6.20
N VAL A 42 41.01 -9.33 -4.96
CA VAL A 42 41.43 -10.56 -4.28
C VAL A 42 40.25 -11.52 -4.22
N ASN A 43 40.40 -12.69 -4.84
CA ASN A 43 39.45 -13.79 -4.72
C ASN A 43 39.80 -14.67 -3.52
N TYR A 44 38.80 -15.26 -2.86
CA TYR A 44 39.01 -16.21 -1.77
C TYR A 44 38.12 -17.45 -1.93
N THR A 45 38.52 -18.56 -1.31
CA THR A 45 37.67 -19.75 -1.16
C THR A 45 37.30 -19.91 0.29
N LEU A 46 36.01 -20.05 0.61
CA LEU A 46 35.54 -20.21 1.98
C LEU A 46 35.37 -21.69 2.35
N THR A 47 35.88 -22.05 3.52
CA THR A 47 35.47 -23.24 4.27
C THR A 47 34.73 -22.76 5.51
N PHE A 48 33.42 -22.99 5.58
CA PHE A 48 32.58 -22.56 6.69
C PHE A 48 32.23 -23.76 7.57
N GLU A 49 32.74 -23.76 8.80
CA GLU A 49 32.53 -24.81 9.80
C GLU A 49 31.68 -24.24 10.95
N PRO A 50 30.33 -24.35 10.90
CA PRO A 50 29.42 -23.69 11.85
C PRO A 50 29.43 -24.34 13.25
N GLY A 51 30.02 -25.54 13.40
CA GLY A 51 30.17 -26.22 14.69
C GLY A 51 28.87 -26.61 15.38
N THR A 52 27.79 -26.81 14.62
CA THR A 52 26.47 -27.20 15.13
C THR A 52 25.71 -28.06 14.14
N ASP A 53 24.89 -28.98 14.65
CA ASP A 53 23.91 -29.75 13.87
C ASP A 53 22.49 -29.12 13.94
N ASP A 54 22.33 -28.06 14.76
CA ASP A 54 21.09 -27.27 14.85
C ASP A 54 20.92 -26.43 13.58
N GLU A 55 19.88 -26.73 12.80
CA GLU A 55 19.60 -26.10 11.51
C GLU A 55 19.32 -24.59 11.63
N GLU A 56 18.60 -24.17 12.67
CA GLU A 56 18.24 -22.77 12.88
C GLU A 56 19.49 -21.93 13.25
N LEU A 57 20.37 -22.50 14.08
CA LEU A 57 21.64 -21.85 14.41
C LEU A 57 22.59 -21.81 13.22
N ARG A 58 22.66 -22.90 12.43
CA ARG A 58 23.47 -22.96 11.22
C ARG A 58 23.05 -21.88 10.22
N GLU A 59 21.76 -21.79 9.93
CA GLU A 59 21.22 -20.77 9.02
C GLU A 59 21.49 -19.35 9.54
N ALA A 60 21.32 -19.11 10.84
CA ALA A 60 21.63 -17.80 11.43
C ALA A 60 23.10 -17.40 11.24
N LEU A 61 24.04 -18.34 11.42
CA LEU A 61 25.46 -18.10 11.21
C LEU A 61 25.81 -17.89 9.73
N GLU A 62 25.27 -18.72 8.84
CA GLU A 62 25.47 -18.60 7.39
C GLU A 62 24.90 -17.28 6.85
N ASN A 63 23.77 -16.81 7.38
CA ASN A 63 23.14 -15.54 7.03
C ASN A 63 23.85 -14.32 7.64
N ALA A 64 24.53 -14.48 8.77
CA ALA A 64 25.30 -13.40 9.38
C ALA A 64 26.66 -13.17 8.70
N SER A 65 27.24 -14.21 8.08
CA SER A 65 28.55 -14.15 7.43
C SER A 65 28.49 -13.51 6.04
N GLN A 66 29.07 -12.33 5.91
CA GLN A 66 29.35 -11.70 4.63
C GLN A 66 30.39 -12.47 3.82
N LEU A 67 31.36 -13.13 4.48
CA LEU A 67 32.30 -14.01 3.78
C LEU A 67 31.55 -15.15 3.07
N ASN A 68 30.47 -15.65 3.68
CA ASN A 68 29.62 -16.68 3.10
C ASN A 68 28.69 -16.14 2.00
N GLN A 69 28.11 -14.96 2.19
CA GLN A 69 27.20 -14.35 1.21
C GLN A 69 27.90 -13.87 -0.06
N ASP A 70 29.16 -13.41 0.04
CA ASP A 70 29.89 -12.79 -1.07
C ASP A 70 31.00 -13.70 -1.65
N GLN A 71 30.94 -15.02 -1.49
CA GLN A 71 32.00 -15.94 -1.95
C GLN A 71 32.36 -15.81 -3.44
N GLU A 72 31.41 -15.38 -4.28
CA GLU A 72 31.61 -15.20 -5.72
C GLU A 72 32.13 -13.80 -6.11
N LYS A 73 32.29 -12.88 -5.14
CA LYS A 73 32.70 -11.50 -5.39
C LYS A 73 34.12 -11.23 -4.87
N PRO A 74 35.01 -10.64 -5.70
CA PRO A 74 36.34 -10.26 -5.25
C PRO A 74 36.30 -9.14 -4.20
N VAL A 75 37.23 -9.18 -3.25
CA VAL A 75 37.43 -8.14 -2.22
C VAL A 75 38.49 -7.13 -2.69
N SER A 76 38.45 -5.89 -2.19
CA SER A 76 39.41 -4.83 -2.55
C SER A 76 40.73 -5.01 -1.78
N GLY A 77 41.68 -5.71 -2.39
CA GLY A 77 43.02 -5.95 -1.84
C GLY A 77 43.06 -6.91 -0.64
N ASP A 78 44.27 -7.33 -0.28
CA ASP A 78 44.53 -8.24 0.84
C ASP A 78 44.07 -7.64 2.19
N LEU A 79 44.26 -6.33 2.36
CA LEU A 79 43.74 -5.58 3.50
C LEU A 79 42.20 -5.60 3.55
N GLY A 80 41.53 -5.48 2.39
CA GLY A 80 40.08 -5.55 2.31
C GLY A 80 39.55 -6.91 2.76
N LEU A 81 40.24 -8.00 2.41
CA LEU A 81 39.90 -9.35 2.88
C LEU A 81 40.06 -9.48 4.40
N LEU A 82 41.13 -8.93 4.99
CA LEU A 82 41.33 -8.92 6.45
C LEU A 82 40.26 -8.11 7.19
N ILE A 83 39.91 -6.92 6.67
CA ILE A 83 38.84 -6.08 7.24
C ILE A 83 37.51 -6.84 7.17
N LYS A 84 37.16 -7.39 6.00
CA LYS A 84 35.94 -8.19 5.82
C LYS A 84 35.89 -9.35 6.81
N ALA A 85 36.99 -10.08 7.00
CA ALA A 85 37.05 -11.19 7.95
C ALA A 85 36.89 -10.75 9.42
N ARG A 86 37.46 -9.61 9.81
CA ARG A 86 37.27 -9.07 11.17
C ARG A 86 35.83 -8.65 11.42
N ASP A 87 35.22 -7.96 10.47
CA ASP A 87 33.80 -7.59 10.53
C ASP A 87 32.91 -8.84 10.58
N ASP A 88 33.27 -9.90 9.83
CA ASP A 88 32.56 -11.18 9.83
C ASP A 88 32.60 -11.85 11.21
N ARG A 89 33.75 -11.82 11.89
CA ARG A 89 33.88 -12.36 13.27
C ARG A 89 32.89 -11.68 14.21
N GLU A 90 32.79 -10.34 14.15
CA GLU A 90 31.87 -9.58 15.00
C GLU A 90 30.41 -9.92 14.71
N ARG A 91 30.04 -10.05 13.43
CA ARG A 91 28.68 -10.47 13.00
C ARG A 91 28.33 -11.87 13.48
N LEU A 92 29.26 -12.82 13.35
CA LEU A 92 29.07 -14.20 13.80
C LEU A 92 28.93 -14.28 15.32
N LEU A 93 29.73 -13.51 16.08
CA LEU A 93 29.58 -13.42 17.54
C LEU A 93 28.23 -12.80 17.94
N ALA A 94 27.77 -11.76 17.23
CA ALA A 94 26.45 -11.19 17.45
C ALA A 94 25.34 -12.24 17.20
N ALA A 95 25.40 -12.97 16.09
CA ALA A 95 24.45 -14.04 15.77
C ALA A 95 24.43 -15.16 16.83
N LEU A 96 25.59 -15.50 17.39
CA LEU A 96 25.68 -16.41 18.54
C LEU A 96 24.93 -15.84 19.75
N TYR A 97 25.12 -14.57 20.09
CA TYR A 97 24.43 -13.93 21.22
C TYR A 97 22.91 -13.85 21.00
N GLU A 98 22.46 -13.61 19.77
CA GLU A 98 21.05 -13.66 19.40
C GLU A 98 20.45 -15.05 19.65
N LYS A 99 21.25 -16.12 19.53
CA LYS A 99 20.85 -17.49 19.83
C LYS A 99 21.25 -17.95 21.25
N ALA A 100 21.44 -17.01 22.17
CA ALA A 100 21.85 -17.22 23.57
C ALA A 100 23.17 -17.99 23.77
N ARG A 101 24.08 -17.96 22.80
CA ARG A 101 25.39 -18.64 22.83
C ARG A 101 26.51 -17.68 23.26
N TYR A 102 26.48 -17.19 24.49
CA TYR A 102 27.44 -16.19 25.00
C TYR A 102 28.86 -16.73 25.21
N GLY A 103 29.02 -18.04 25.29
CA GLY A 103 30.32 -18.73 25.36
C GLY A 103 30.89 -19.13 24.02
N GLY A 104 30.24 -18.79 22.91
CA GLY A 104 30.68 -19.21 21.59
C GLY A 104 31.95 -18.47 21.15
N THR A 105 32.81 -19.17 20.42
CA THR A 105 34.03 -18.60 19.84
C THR A 105 34.01 -18.70 18.32
N VAL A 106 34.61 -17.72 17.67
CA VAL A 106 34.73 -17.65 16.22
C VAL A 106 36.20 -17.45 15.88
N THR A 107 36.79 -18.43 15.20
CA THR A 107 38.17 -18.40 14.70
C THR A 107 38.13 -18.28 13.19
N ILE A 108 38.79 -17.26 12.66
CA ILE A 108 38.91 -17.08 11.21
C ILE A 108 40.38 -17.15 10.83
N LEU A 109 40.68 -18.01 9.86
CA LEU A 109 42.00 -18.19 9.30
C LEU A 109 42.01 -17.65 7.88
N ILE A 110 42.98 -16.79 7.53
CA ILE A 110 43.26 -16.40 6.15
C ILE A 110 44.62 -16.97 5.78
N ASN A 111 44.67 -17.74 4.70
CA ASN A 111 45.87 -18.47 4.26
C ASN A 111 46.51 -19.32 5.37
N GLY A 112 45.66 -19.92 6.22
CA GLY A 112 46.08 -20.74 7.36
C GLY A 112 46.60 -19.97 8.59
N GLN A 113 46.57 -18.64 8.60
CA GLN A 113 46.96 -17.80 9.73
C GLN A 113 45.75 -17.15 10.39
N ASP A 114 45.74 -17.08 11.72
CA ASP A 114 44.67 -16.44 12.47
C ASP A 114 44.66 -14.92 12.22
N ILE A 115 43.47 -14.36 12.00
CA ILE A 115 43.29 -12.92 11.73
C ILE A 115 43.83 -11.99 12.81
N ASP A 116 43.97 -12.47 14.05
CA ASP A 116 44.55 -11.71 15.16
C ASP A 116 46.09 -11.71 15.13
N SER A 117 46.69 -12.67 14.41
CA SER A 117 48.15 -12.79 14.21
C SER A 117 48.68 -12.09 12.97
N LEU A 118 47.79 -11.71 12.04
CA LEU A 118 48.15 -11.06 10.80
C LEU A 118 48.60 -9.61 11.04
N PRO A 119 49.62 -9.12 10.29
CA PRO A 119 50.01 -7.72 10.38
C PRO A 119 48.88 -6.81 9.86
N PRO A 120 48.89 -5.51 10.22
CA PRO A 120 47.88 -4.55 9.76
C PRO A 120 47.79 -4.39 8.25
N ASP A 121 48.86 -4.72 7.52
CA ASP A 121 48.94 -4.69 6.06
C ASP A 121 49.46 -6.06 5.58
N PRO A 122 48.57 -7.07 5.50
CA PRO A 122 48.96 -8.41 5.09
C PRO A 122 49.17 -8.47 3.58
N SER A 123 50.02 -9.39 3.14
CA SER A 123 50.18 -9.75 1.73
C SER A 123 49.97 -11.26 1.58
N PHE A 124 49.09 -11.66 0.67
CA PHE A 124 48.78 -13.04 0.36
C PHE A 124 49.33 -13.44 -1.02
N PRO A 125 49.47 -14.75 -1.32
CA PRO A 125 50.05 -15.19 -2.58
C PRO A 125 49.24 -14.76 -3.81
N ASP A 126 49.90 -14.10 -4.77
CA ASP A 126 49.29 -13.65 -6.02
C ASP A 126 48.86 -14.82 -6.93
N GLY A 127 47.74 -14.65 -7.63
CA GLY A 127 47.31 -15.50 -8.75
C GLY A 127 46.51 -16.76 -8.38
N GLN A 128 46.20 -16.99 -7.10
CA GLN A 128 45.27 -18.03 -6.63
C GLN A 128 44.26 -17.44 -5.65
N ALA A 129 43.10 -18.08 -5.51
CA ALA A 129 42.12 -17.69 -4.51
C ALA A 129 42.68 -17.96 -3.10
N VAL A 130 42.65 -16.96 -2.23
CA VAL A 130 43.17 -17.04 -0.86
C VAL A 130 42.24 -17.95 -0.03
N PRO A 131 42.74 -19.02 0.61
CA PRO A 131 41.87 -19.88 1.40
C PRO A 131 41.49 -19.19 2.71
N VAL A 132 40.19 -19.13 2.99
CA VAL A 132 39.61 -18.59 4.22
C VAL A 132 38.85 -19.70 4.93
N THR A 133 39.15 -19.94 6.20
CA THR A 133 38.42 -20.90 7.02
C THR A 133 37.77 -20.17 8.17
N VAL A 134 36.44 -20.26 8.27
CA VAL A 134 35.67 -19.78 9.40
C VAL A 134 35.28 -20.99 10.25
N ARG A 135 35.71 -21.01 11.51
CA ARG A 135 35.36 -22.04 12.48
C ARG A 135 34.60 -21.43 13.62
N VAL A 136 33.39 -21.94 13.85
CA VAL A 136 32.55 -21.52 14.97
C VAL A 136 32.49 -22.67 15.97
N ALA A 137 32.70 -22.36 17.24
CA ALA A 137 32.42 -23.27 18.35
C ALA A 137 31.31 -22.63 19.19
N PRO A 138 30.02 -22.96 18.97
CA PRO A 138 28.91 -22.22 19.57
C PRO A 138 28.84 -22.28 21.09
N GLY A 139 29.38 -23.32 21.73
CA GLY A 139 29.25 -23.51 23.18
C GLY A 139 27.80 -23.79 23.63
N PRO A 140 27.54 -23.82 24.95
CA PRO A 140 26.19 -24.06 25.48
C PRO A 140 25.24 -22.87 25.27
N ALA A 141 23.94 -23.14 25.23
CA ALA A 141 22.91 -22.09 25.28
C ALA A 141 22.75 -21.61 26.71
N PHE A 142 22.66 -20.30 26.89
CA PHE A 142 22.49 -19.67 28.18
C PHE A 142 21.01 -19.42 28.46
N THR A 143 20.64 -19.51 29.74
CA THR A 143 19.29 -19.20 30.22
C THR A 143 19.29 -17.94 31.07
N LEU A 144 18.15 -17.27 31.20
CA LEU A 144 18.02 -16.09 32.04
C LEU A 144 18.15 -16.49 33.51
N GLY A 145 19.09 -15.87 34.22
CA GLY A 145 19.30 -16.00 35.65
C GLY A 145 18.43 -15.03 36.44
N SER A 146 19.07 -14.12 37.16
CA SER A 146 18.41 -12.96 37.79
C SER A 146 18.02 -11.94 36.73
N VAL A 147 16.73 -11.61 36.65
CA VAL A 147 16.26 -10.45 35.89
C VAL A 147 15.75 -9.41 36.87
N ARG A 148 16.30 -8.20 36.80
CA ARG A 148 15.94 -7.08 37.67
C ARG A 148 15.68 -5.84 36.85
N PHE A 149 14.56 -5.18 37.14
CA PHE A 149 14.30 -3.83 36.65
C PHE A 149 14.55 -2.83 37.78
N GLU A 150 15.12 -1.68 37.44
CA GLU A 150 15.50 -0.64 38.39
C GLU A 150 15.01 0.74 37.92
N GLY A 151 15.10 1.72 38.81
CA GLY A 151 14.58 3.07 38.56
C GLY A 151 13.05 3.04 38.48
N ASP A 152 12.50 3.74 37.50
CA ASP A 152 11.05 3.82 37.28
C ASP A 152 10.47 2.54 36.67
N ALA A 153 11.32 1.61 36.21
CA ALA A 153 10.90 0.29 35.75
C ALA A 153 10.81 -0.76 36.89
N ALA A 154 11.20 -0.42 38.13
CA ALA A 154 11.32 -1.40 39.22
C ALA A 154 10.00 -2.11 39.61
N GLY A 155 8.85 -1.50 39.31
CA GLY A 155 7.53 -2.07 39.55
C GLY A 155 6.99 -2.94 38.42
N LEU A 156 7.70 -3.02 37.29
CA LEU A 156 7.29 -3.80 36.12
C LEU A 156 7.67 -5.27 36.30
N ASP A 157 6.84 -6.17 35.78
CA ASP A 157 7.10 -7.62 35.82
C ASP A 157 7.94 -8.03 34.59
N PRO A 158 9.18 -8.55 34.77
CA PRO A 158 9.99 -9.06 33.67
C PRO A 158 9.29 -10.08 32.77
N ALA A 159 8.36 -10.87 33.31
CA ALA A 159 7.62 -11.86 32.52
C ALA A 159 6.70 -11.21 31.47
N THR A 160 6.26 -9.96 31.69
CA THR A 160 5.47 -9.20 30.69
C THR A 160 6.31 -8.84 29.46
N TYR A 161 7.63 -8.84 29.59
CA TYR A 161 8.60 -8.53 28.53
C TYR A 161 9.35 -9.78 28.05
N ASP A 162 8.76 -10.96 28.26
CA ASP A 162 9.33 -12.27 27.92
C ASP A 162 10.65 -12.62 28.64
N LEU A 163 11.08 -11.82 29.63
CA LEU A 163 12.29 -12.04 30.40
C LEU A 163 12.02 -12.93 31.63
N THR A 164 11.57 -14.16 31.37
CA THR A 164 11.27 -15.13 32.41
C THR A 164 12.53 -15.89 32.82
N ARG A 165 12.81 -15.98 34.12
CA ARG A 165 13.93 -16.76 34.66
C ARG A 165 13.87 -18.21 34.16
N GLY A 166 15.01 -18.73 33.69
CA GLY A 166 15.15 -20.07 33.11
C GLY A 166 14.79 -20.17 31.62
N ALA A 167 14.17 -19.14 31.03
CA ALA A 167 13.98 -19.09 29.58
C ALA A 167 15.32 -18.82 28.87
N ARG A 168 15.36 -18.99 27.53
CA ARG A 168 16.55 -18.66 26.75
C ARG A 168 16.91 -17.18 26.87
N ALA A 169 18.20 -16.88 27.01
CA ALA A 169 18.70 -15.52 27.14
C ALA A 169 19.06 -14.90 25.78
N ASP A 170 18.16 -14.93 24.80
CA ASP A 170 18.45 -14.39 23.47
C ASP A 170 18.70 -12.87 23.57
N SER A 171 19.80 -12.36 22.98
CA SER A 171 20.20 -10.96 23.15
C SER A 171 19.14 -9.98 22.62
N THR A 172 18.51 -10.31 21.49
CA THR A 172 17.41 -9.56 20.85
C THR A 172 16.20 -9.42 21.76
N LEU A 173 15.88 -10.46 22.53
CA LEU A 173 14.81 -10.43 23.53
C LEU A 173 15.09 -9.38 24.61
N ILE A 174 16.33 -9.33 25.11
CA ILE A 174 16.76 -8.37 26.13
C ILE A 174 16.75 -6.94 25.58
N ILE A 175 17.16 -6.73 24.32
CA ILE A 175 17.09 -5.41 23.66
C ILE A 175 15.62 -4.97 23.55
N LYS A 176 14.78 -5.83 22.98
CA LYS A 176 13.35 -5.56 22.75
C LYS A 176 12.61 -5.28 24.05
N ALA A 177 12.91 -6.01 25.12
CA ALA A 177 12.35 -5.76 26.44
C ALA A 177 12.69 -4.34 26.94
N GLY A 178 13.96 -3.92 26.83
CA GLY A 178 14.38 -2.57 27.20
C GLY A 178 13.69 -1.47 26.37
N GLU A 179 13.54 -1.68 25.07
CA GLU A 179 12.83 -0.76 24.17
C GLU A 179 11.34 -0.67 24.52
N GLN A 180 10.68 -1.81 24.77
CA GLN A 180 9.27 -1.86 25.13
C GLN A 180 9.01 -1.20 26.49
N ILE A 181 9.90 -1.38 27.47
CA ILE A 181 9.82 -0.64 28.75
C ILE A 181 9.78 0.88 28.51
N VAL A 182 10.63 1.38 27.60
CA VAL A 182 10.62 2.82 27.26
C VAL A 182 9.31 3.22 26.58
N VAL A 183 8.78 2.40 25.68
CA VAL A 183 7.48 2.64 25.03
C VAL A 183 6.36 2.73 26.07
N ASP A 184 6.27 1.76 26.97
CA ASP A 184 5.21 1.71 28.00
C ASP A 184 5.30 2.90 28.96
N LEU A 185 6.52 3.33 29.31
CA LEU A 185 6.72 4.54 30.11
C LEU A 185 6.31 5.80 29.34
N LYS A 186 6.62 5.87 28.04
CA LYS A 186 6.21 6.97 27.15
C LYS A 186 4.69 7.04 27.00
N GLU A 187 3.98 5.91 26.97
CA GLU A 187 2.52 5.84 26.92
C GLU A 187 1.84 6.48 28.15
N GLN A 188 2.54 6.54 29.28
CA GLN A 188 2.09 7.23 30.49
C GLN A 188 2.29 8.76 30.43
N SER A 189 2.39 9.33 29.22
CA SER A 189 2.69 10.75 28.97
C SER A 189 4.06 11.20 29.49
N ARG A 190 5.07 10.32 29.48
CA ARG A 190 6.44 10.62 29.93
C ARG A 190 7.43 10.62 28.76
N PRO A 191 7.55 11.73 28.02
CA PRO A 191 8.29 11.77 26.75
C PRO A 191 9.80 11.53 26.88
N LEU A 192 10.38 11.83 28.05
CA LEU A 192 11.82 11.73 28.29
C LEU A 192 12.25 10.35 28.81
N ALA A 193 11.35 9.36 28.79
CA ALA A 193 11.67 8.02 29.25
C ALA A 193 12.81 7.42 28.43
N LYS A 194 13.78 6.84 29.13
CA LYS A 194 14.97 6.22 28.53
C LYS A 194 15.55 5.14 29.44
N ILE A 195 16.28 4.21 28.83
CA ILE A 195 17.15 3.30 29.58
C ILE A 195 18.43 4.05 29.95
N THR A 196 18.77 4.07 31.23
CA THR A 196 20.03 4.67 31.74
C THR A 196 21.10 3.63 32.00
N GLU A 197 20.71 2.37 32.21
CA GLU A 197 21.64 1.26 32.39
C GLU A 197 21.04 -0.02 31.82
N ARG A 198 21.86 -0.78 31.09
CA ARG A 198 21.57 -2.16 30.70
C ARG A 198 22.80 -3.02 30.95
N SER A 199 22.76 -3.78 32.04
CA SER A 199 23.82 -4.70 32.42
C SER A 199 23.41 -6.13 32.10
N VAL A 200 24.23 -6.83 31.32
CA VAL A 200 24.00 -8.22 30.87
C VAL A 200 25.25 -9.00 31.21
N VAL A 201 25.18 -9.84 32.24
CA VAL A 201 26.33 -10.57 32.79
C VAL A 201 26.15 -12.06 32.54
N ALA A 202 26.94 -12.62 31.65
CA ALA A 202 26.95 -14.05 31.36
C ALA A 202 27.89 -14.79 32.35
N ASP A 203 27.33 -15.68 33.17
CA ASP A 203 28.08 -16.62 33.98
C ASP A 203 28.31 -17.92 33.20
N HIS A 204 29.53 -18.10 32.71
CA HIS A 204 29.91 -19.26 31.91
C HIS A 204 29.98 -20.56 32.73
N ALA A 205 30.12 -20.50 34.06
CA ALA A 205 30.16 -21.70 34.90
C ALA A 205 28.77 -22.33 35.05
N THR A 206 27.73 -21.49 35.06
CA THR A 206 26.33 -21.91 35.22
C THR A 206 25.52 -21.85 33.93
N SER A 207 26.09 -21.28 32.85
CA SER A 207 25.39 -20.99 31.60
C SER A 207 24.12 -20.16 31.82
N THR A 208 24.21 -19.16 32.69
CA THR A 208 23.12 -18.21 32.96
C THR A 208 23.51 -16.78 32.63
N VAL A 209 22.53 -15.95 32.27
CA VAL A 209 22.70 -14.51 32.04
C VAL A 209 21.86 -13.74 33.04
N ASP A 210 22.52 -12.95 33.88
CA ASP A 210 21.87 -12.00 34.77
C ASP A 210 21.67 -10.68 34.03
N VAL A 211 20.43 -10.18 34.03
CA VAL A 211 20.01 -8.97 33.31
C VAL A 211 19.53 -7.94 34.31
N THR A 212 20.11 -6.74 34.26
CA THR A 212 19.62 -5.56 34.99
C THR A 212 19.33 -4.45 34.01
N ILE A 213 18.07 -3.99 33.97
CA ILE A 213 17.63 -2.86 33.13
C ILE A 213 17.14 -1.74 34.04
N ARG A 214 17.81 -0.58 33.98
CA ARG A 214 17.38 0.63 34.68
C ARG A 214 16.75 1.60 33.69
N ALA A 215 15.51 1.97 33.94
CA ALA A 215 14.83 3.00 33.18
C ALA A 215 14.55 4.22 34.06
N GLU A 216 14.71 5.40 33.48
CA GLU A 216 14.24 6.66 34.05
C GLU A 216 13.15 7.19 33.14
N SER A 217 11.97 7.37 33.69
CA SER A 217 10.78 7.77 32.94
C SER A 217 10.71 9.27 32.72
N GLY A 218 11.29 10.06 33.62
CA GLY A 218 11.14 11.50 33.63
C GLY A 218 9.73 11.96 34.00
N PRO A 219 9.47 13.27 34.02
CA PRO A 219 8.18 13.84 34.37
C PRO A 219 7.09 13.53 33.32
N VAL A 220 5.83 13.51 33.77
CA VAL A 220 4.67 13.59 32.88
C VAL A 220 4.66 14.98 32.25
N ALA A 221 4.59 15.06 30.93
CA ALA A 221 4.61 16.32 30.20
C ALA A 221 3.57 16.35 29.08
N PRO A 222 2.81 17.44 28.93
CA PRO A 222 1.98 17.67 27.77
C PRO A 222 2.82 18.15 26.57
N VAL A 223 2.25 18.04 25.38
CA VAL A 223 2.81 18.58 24.13
C VAL A 223 3.08 20.07 24.26
N GLY A 224 4.33 20.46 23.99
CA GLY A 224 4.80 21.84 24.00
C GLY A 224 4.81 22.49 22.63
N ALA A 225 5.65 23.50 22.47
CA ALA A 225 5.76 24.25 21.23
C ALA A 225 6.14 23.33 20.04
N LEU A 226 5.43 23.49 18.94
CA LEU A 226 5.70 22.79 17.70
C LEU A 226 6.38 23.68 16.68
N THR A 227 7.54 23.21 16.22
CA THR A 227 8.29 23.83 15.13
C THR A 227 8.23 22.93 13.90
N VAL A 228 8.37 23.54 12.71
CA VAL A 228 8.44 22.82 11.44
C VAL A 228 9.70 23.26 10.72
N THR A 229 10.50 22.29 10.28
CA THR A 229 11.78 22.53 9.59
C THR A 229 11.86 21.72 8.31
N GLY A 230 12.57 22.26 7.31
CA GLY A 230 12.82 21.59 6.03
C GLY A 230 11.77 21.83 4.93
N THR A 231 10.72 22.61 5.19
CA THR A 231 9.86 23.14 4.13
C THR A 231 10.62 24.15 3.26
N ARG A 232 10.28 24.20 1.98
CA ARG A 232 10.77 25.17 0.98
C ARG A 232 9.62 25.95 0.38
N THR A 233 8.54 25.27 0.00
CA THR A 233 7.38 25.85 -0.68
C THR A 233 6.04 25.47 -0.05
N VAL A 234 6.02 24.49 0.86
CA VAL A 234 4.87 24.19 1.70
C VAL A 234 4.89 25.11 2.92
N ASP A 235 3.74 25.70 3.25
CA ASP A 235 3.53 26.58 4.40
C ASP A 235 3.78 25.80 5.70
N PRO A 236 4.79 26.15 6.51
CA PRO A 236 5.10 25.45 7.75
C PRO A 236 3.96 25.54 8.78
N ASN A 237 3.15 26.61 8.77
CA ASN A 237 1.99 26.69 9.66
C ASN A 237 0.91 25.68 9.28
N PHE A 238 0.70 25.46 7.99
CA PHE A 238 -0.20 24.42 7.51
C PHE A 238 0.26 23.04 7.97
N VAL A 239 1.56 22.71 7.85
CA VAL A 239 2.13 21.44 8.33
C VAL A 239 1.88 21.25 9.83
N ARG A 240 2.16 22.29 10.62
CA ARG A 240 1.93 22.27 12.08
C ARG A 240 0.46 22.01 12.39
N ASP A 241 -0.45 22.77 11.80
CA ASP A 241 -1.88 22.69 12.12
C ASP A 241 -2.48 21.36 11.61
N TYR A 242 -2.03 20.87 10.46
CA TYR A 242 -2.45 19.59 9.88
C TYR A 242 -1.94 18.37 10.68
N SER A 243 -0.84 18.52 11.42
CA SER A 243 -0.32 17.47 12.31
C SER A 243 -1.27 17.13 13.47
N ARG A 244 -2.20 18.03 13.82
CA ARG A 244 -3.15 17.89 14.95
C ARG A 244 -2.49 17.60 16.31
N LEU A 245 -1.18 17.84 16.44
CA LEU A 245 -0.46 17.79 17.71
C LEU A 245 -0.74 19.10 18.45
N ASN A 246 -1.85 19.16 19.17
CA ASN A 246 -2.27 20.41 19.82
C ASN A 246 -1.47 20.65 21.11
N HIS A 247 -0.97 21.88 21.27
CA HIS A 247 -0.31 22.33 22.49
C HIS A 247 -1.17 22.07 23.73
N GLY A 248 -0.54 21.61 24.82
CA GLY A 248 -1.18 21.34 26.11
C GLY A 248 -1.93 19.99 26.19
N ARG A 249 -2.05 19.23 25.09
CA ARG A 249 -2.57 17.86 25.15
C ARG A 249 -1.57 16.91 25.80
N PRO A 250 -2.02 15.84 26.49
CA PRO A 250 -1.11 14.82 27.00
C PRO A 250 -0.22 14.26 25.89
N TYR A 251 1.08 14.09 26.17
CA TYR A 251 1.98 13.40 25.26
C TYR A 251 1.49 11.96 25.03
N SER A 252 1.52 11.52 23.79
CA SER A 252 1.13 10.17 23.38
C SER A 252 1.94 9.76 22.14
N PRO A 253 2.75 8.69 22.22
CA PRO A 253 3.49 8.17 21.05
C PRO A 253 2.56 7.85 19.88
N GLU A 254 1.38 7.30 20.17
CA GLU A 254 0.38 6.95 19.17
C GLU A 254 -0.15 8.18 18.41
N ASN A 255 -0.38 9.31 19.11
CA ASN A 255 -0.77 10.55 18.44
C ASN A 255 0.34 11.12 17.54
N ILE A 256 1.61 10.95 17.93
CA ILE A 256 2.77 11.36 17.14
C ILE A 256 2.89 10.51 15.88
N ARG A 257 2.73 9.18 16.01
CA ARG A 257 2.68 8.25 14.86
C ARG A 257 1.58 8.62 13.88
N LYS A 258 0.36 8.83 14.38
CA LYS A 258 -0.79 9.29 13.58
C LYS A 258 -0.55 10.64 12.91
N ALA A 259 0.13 11.57 13.58
CA ALA A 259 0.50 12.85 13.00
C ALA A 259 1.49 12.70 11.84
N ALA A 260 2.52 11.87 12.00
CA ALA A 260 3.49 11.57 10.95
C ALA A 260 2.84 10.89 9.74
N GLU A 261 1.98 9.90 9.97
CA GLU A 261 1.22 9.22 8.90
C GLU A 261 0.32 10.19 8.13
N ARG A 262 -0.44 11.03 8.83
CA ARG A 262 -1.31 12.03 8.20
C ARG A 262 -0.53 13.04 7.35
N LEU A 263 0.67 13.42 7.80
CA LEU A 263 1.54 14.28 7.00
C LEU A 263 2.12 13.56 5.77
N ARG A 264 2.40 12.26 5.86
CA ARG A 264 2.84 11.45 4.71
C ARG A 264 1.73 11.30 3.66
N THR A 265 0.46 11.15 4.08
CA THR A 265 -0.67 11.02 3.14
C THR A 265 -0.92 12.28 2.30
N LEU A 266 -0.38 13.45 2.69
CA LEU A 266 -0.37 14.65 1.85
C LEU A 266 0.42 14.45 0.55
N ASN A 267 1.33 13.47 0.48
CA ASN A 267 2.13 13.13 -0.70
C ASN A 267 3.00 14.29 -1.27
N VAL A 268 3.22 15.34 -0.47
CA VAL A 268 4.13 16.46 -0.78
C VAL A 268 5.53 16.29 -0.19
N PHE A 269 5.69 15.38 0.77
CA PHE A 269 6.96 15.12 1.45
C PHE A 269 7.55 13.78 1.05
N SER A 270 8.87 13.72 0.84
CA SER A 270 9.62 12.47 0.67
C SER A 270 10.00 11.85 2.02
N SER A 271 10.09 12.65 3.09
CA SER A 271 10.30 12.16 4.45
C SER A 271 9.57 13.06 5.46
N VAL A 272 9.07 12.43 6.53
CA VAL A 272 8.44 13.10 7.67
C VAL A 272 8.92 12.39 8.93
N THR A 273 9.53 13.15 9.83
CA THR A 273 10.00 12.73 11.15
C THR A 273 9.56 13.75 12.17
N ILE A 274 9.07 13.30 13.32
CA ILE A 274 8.70 14.17 14.44
C ILE A 274 9.67 13.84 15.57
N VAL A 275 10.41 14.84 16.03
CA VAL A 275 11.48 14.68 17.02
C VAL A 275 11.12 15.46 18.28
N GLU A 276 11.14 14.79 19.43
CA GLU A 276 10.99 15.45 20.73
C GLU A 276 12.29 16.15 21.14
N ALA A 277 12.18 17.22 21.91
CA ALA A 277 13.36 17.85 22.52
C ALA A 277 13.94 16.96 23.64
N ASP A 278 15.25 17.09 23.90
CA ASP A 278 15.91 16.33 24.98
C ASP A 278 15.53 16.81 26.39
N GLN A 279 14.84 17.95 26.50
CA GLN A 279 14.45 18.58 27.77
C GLN A 279 13.07 19.23 27.66
N LEU A 280 12.39 19.33 28.81
CA LEU A 280 11.15 20.08 28.91
C LEU A 280 11.40 21.59 28.82
N ALA A 281 10.43 22.31 28.29
CA ALA A 281 10.37 23.76 28.38
C ALA A 281 10.11 24.22 29.84
N PRO A 282 10.39 25.49 30.19
CA PRO A 282 10.18 26.01 31.55
C PRO A 282 8.74 25.89 32.08
N ASP A 283 7.76 25.74 31.18
CA ASP A 283 6.34 25.53 31.50
C ASP A 283 5.98 24.05 31.73
N GLY A 284 6.96 23.14 31.70
CA GLY A 284 6.78 21.71 31.90
C GLY A 284 6.27 20.95 30.66
N THR A 285 6.19 21.61 29.51
CA THR A 285 5.79 20.96 28.24
C THR A 285 6.99 20.36 27.50
N ILE A 286 6.75 19.41 26.59
CA ILE A 286 7.78 18.84 25.69
C ILE A 286 7.73 19.52 24.31
N PRO A 287 8.70 20.40 23.96
CA PRO A 287 8.79 20.93 22.60
C PRO A 287 9.05 19.80 21.59
N MET A 288 8.51 19.94 20.38
CA MET A 288 8.79 18.99 19.29
C MET A 288 9.06 19.72 17.97
N ASN A 289 9.81 19.07 17.09
CA ASN A 289 10.14 19.54 15.75
C ASN A 289 9.64 18.54 14.71
N ILE A 290 8.78 19.00 13.81
CA ILE A 290 8.36 18.27 12.62
C ILE A 290 9.39 18.56 11.52
N GLN A 291 10.24 17.58 11.27
CA GLN A 291 11.27 17.62 10.23
C GLN A 291 10.70 16.99 8.97
N VAL A 292 10.64 17.78 7.89
CA VAL A 292 10.14 17.32 6.59
C VAL A 292 11.16 17.55 5.49
N SER A 293 11.09 16.72 4.45
CA SER A 293 11.77 16.99 3.18
C SER A 293 10.74 17.00 2.07
N GLU A 294 10.63 18.11 1.33
CA GLU A 294 9.69 18.23 0.21
C GLU A 294 10.11 17.35 -0.97
N GLY A 295 9.17 16.50 -1.40
CA GLY A 295 9.29 15.70 -2.61
C GLY A 295 9.08 16.53 -3.89
N LYS A 296 9.18 15.88 -5.05
CA LYS A 296 8.84 16.53 -6.32
C LYS A 296 7.33 16.77 -6.40
N HIS A 297 6.93 18.03 -6.56
CA HIS A 297 5.50 18.40 -6.60
C HIS A 297 4.81 18.01 -7.90
N ARG A 298 5.55 17.92 -9.01
CA ARG A 298 5.00 17.57 -10.33
C ARG A 298 5.30 16.13 -10.68
N TYR A 299 4.30 15.45 -11.22
CA TYR A 299 4.42 14.06 -11.65
C TYR A 299 3.57 13.81 -12.89
N PHE A 300 4.00 12.83 -13.66
CA PHE A 300 3.24 12.26 -14.77
C PHE A 300 2.95 10.82 -14.42
N GLY A 301 1.84 10.29 -14.92
CA GLY A 301 1.59 8.86 -14.85
C GLY A 301 0.74 8.39 -16.01
N PHE A 302 0.85 7.08 -16.24
CA PHE A 302 0.22 6.38 -17.33
C PHE A 302 -0.31 5.06 -16.79
N GLY A 303 -1.42 4.59 -17.31
CA GLY A 303 -2.00 3.30 -16.96
C GLY A 303 -2.65 2.67 -18.18
N GLY A 304 -2.80 1.36 -18.13
CA GLY A 304 -3.56 0.62 -19.13
C GLY A 304 -4.32 -0.53 -18.50
N GLN A 305 -5.46 -0.87 -19.10
CA GLN A 305 -6.31 -1.99 -18.73
C GLN A 305 -6.69 -2.76 -19.98
N VAL A 306 -6.82 -4.08 -19.90
CA VAL A 306 -7.25 -4.90 -21.03
C VAL A 306 -8.37 -5.81 -20.56
N SER A 307 -9.46 -5.78 -21.31
CA SER A 307 -10.63 -6.65 -21.15
C SER A 307 -11.02 -7.22 -22.51
N THR A 308 -11.44 -8.48 -22.57
CA THR A 308 -12.04 -9.01 -23.82
C THR A 308 -13.45 -8.51 -24.05
N THR A 309 -14.13 -8.01 -23.02
CA THR A 309 -15.48 -7.43 -23.14
C THR A 309 -15.45 -5.92 -23.40
N ASP A 310 -14.39 -5.23 -22.95
CA ASP A 310 -14.35 -3.76 -22.94
C ASP A 310 -13.10 -3.19 -23.68
N GLY A 311 -12.35 -4.04 -24.36
CA GLY A 311 -11.14 -3.68 -25.12
C GLY A 311 -9.94 -3.22 -24.28
N LEU A 312 -8.99 -2.55 -24.93
CA LEU A 312 -7.85 -1.89 -24.30
C LEU A 312 -8.25 -0.47 -23.86
N GLY A 313 -7.98 -0.16 -22.60
CA GLY A 313 -8.03 1.18 -22.04
C GLY A 313 -6.64 1.74 -21.77
N LEU A 314 -6.43 3.02 -22.09
CA LEU A 314 -5.21 3.76 -21.83
C LEU A 314 -5.55 5.07 -21.12
N GLN A 315 -4.81 5.38 -20.06
CA GLN A 315 -4.95 6.64 -19.32
C GLN A 315 -3.61 7.34 -19.17
N GLY A 316 -3.64 8.67 -19.25
CA GLY A 316 -2.49 9.52 -19.02
C GLY A 316 -2.87 10.70 -18.13
N TYR A 317 -1.95 11.12 -17.26
CA TYR A 317 -2.20 12.26 -16.39
C TYR A 317 -0.95 13.03 -16.02
N TRP A 318 -1.16 14.31 -15.77
CA TRP A 318 -0.21 15.21 -15.12
C TRP A 318 -0.79 15.70 -13.80
N GLY A 319 0.04 15.80 -12.77
CA GLY A 319 -0.39 16.29 -11.47
C GLY A 319 0.61 17.24 -10.82
N HIS A 320 0.09 18.12 -9.98
CA HIS A 320 0.82 19.04 -9.10
C HIS A 320 0.30 18.87 -7.68
N ARG A 321 1.14 18.63 -6.68
CA ARG A 321 0.71 18.29 -5.29
C ARG A 321 0.76 19.45 -4.28
N ASN A 322 1.26 20.62 -4.67
CA ASN A 322 1.33 21.79 -3.78
C ASN A 322 1.07 23.09 -4.53
N LEU A 323 -0.12 23.25 -5.11
CA LEU A 323 -0.41 24.34 -6.05
C LEU A 323 -0.31 25.74 -5.41
N PHE A 324 -0.79 25.91 -4.17
CA PHE A 324 -0.81 27.21 -3.47
C PHE A 324 -0.05 27.19 -2.14
N GLY A 325 0.80 26.19 -1.92
CA GLY A 325 1.64 26.11 -0.72
C GLY A 325 1.02 25.37 0.46
N ARG A 326 -0.21 24.84 0.35
CA ARG A 326 -0.86 24.09 1.44
C ARG A 326 -1.29 22.69 1.01
N ALA A 327 -0.40 22.03 0.25
CA ALA A 327 -0.61 20.69 -0.29
C ALA A 327 -1.87 20.55 -1.17
N GLU A 328 -2.31 21.64 -1.81
CA GLU A 328 -3.38 21.55 -2.80
C GLU A 328 -2.90 20.75 -4.01
N SER A 329 -3.70 19.77 -4.41
CA SER A 329 -3.44 18.98 -5.60
C SER A 329 -4.29 19.43 -6.78
N LEU A 330 -3.67 19.49 -7.96
CA LEU A 330 -4.32 19.66 -9.24
C LEU A 330 -3.89 18.50 -10.13
N ARG A 331 -4.85 17.83 -10.75
CA ARG A 331 -4.62 16.73 -11.67
C ARG A 331 -5.41 16.98 -12.94
N ILE A 332 -4.72 16.84 -14.07
CA ILE A 332 -5.32 16.85 -15.40
C ILE A 332 -5.11 15.47 -15.97
N GLU A 333 -6.20 14.82 -16.36
CA GLU A 333 -6.19 13.44 -16.85
C GLU A 333 -7.01 13.30 -18.12
N GLY A 334 -6.68 12.27 -18.89
CA GLY A 334 -7.53 11.79 -19.96
C GLY A 334 -7.37 10.28 -20.16
N SER A 335 -8.42 9.66 -20.65
CA SER A 335 -8.44 8.25 -21.03
C SER A 335 -9.06 8.04 -22.39
N VAL A 336 -8.68 6.91 -23.00
CA VAL A 336 -9.36 6.32 -24.14
C VAL A 336 -9.55 4.83 -23.84
N ASP A 337 -10.76 4.33 -24.01
CA ASP A 337 -11.16 2.97 -23.69
C ASP A 337 -11.83 2.30 -24.92
N ARG A 338 -12.16 0.99 -24.85
CA ARG A 338 -12.74 0.19 -25.95
C ARG A 338 -11.84 0.04 -27.20
N ILE A 339 -10.53 0.30 -27.07
CA ILE A 339 -9.59 0.11 -28.19
C ILE A 339 -9.51 -1.36 -28.57
N GLY A 340 -9.80 -1.67 -29.83
CA GLY A 340 -9.73 -3.02 -30.38
C GLY A 340 -10.99 -3.86 -30.19
N GLU A 341 -11.99 -3.35 -29.45
CA GLU A 341 -13.34 -3.91 -29.43
C GLU A 341 -14.13 -3.41 -30.65
N THR A 342 -14.12 -2.10 -30.89
CA THR A 342 -14.66 -1.48 -32.10
C THR A 342 -13.56 -1.16 -33.11
N THR A 343 -13.94 -1.10 -34.38
CA THR A 343 -13.07 -0.63 -35.48
C THR A 343 -13.36 0.81 -35.90
N ASP A 344 -14.45 1.40 -35.38
CA ASP A 344 -14.80 2.79 -35.60
C ASP A 344 -14.21 3.66 -34.48
N VAL A 345 -13.47 4.71 -34.87
CA VAL A 345 -12.92 5.70 -33.93
C VAL A 345 -14.05 6.44 -33.19
N GLY A 346 -15.25 6.47 -33.77
CA GLY A 346 -16.46 7.04 -33.17
C GLY A 346 -17.06 6.22 -32.03
N GLY A 347 -16.80 4.91 -31.97
CA GLY A 347 -17.32 4.03 -30.89
C GLY A 347 -16.32 3.80 -29.75
N LEU A 348 -15.23 4.59 -29.71
CA LEU A 348 -14.28 4.60 -28.60
C LEU A 348 -14.80 5.49 -27.49
N ASP A 349 -14.55 5.07 -26.25
CA ASP A 349 -14.84 5.89 -25.08
C ASP A 349 -13.69 6.88 -24.86
N TYR A 350 -14.03 8.14 -24.60
CA TYR A 350 -13.05 9.18 -24.30
C TYR A 350 -13.43 9.91 -23.02
N SER A 351 -12.45 10.17 -22.16
CA SER A 351 -12.66 11.04 -20.99
C SER A 351 -11.54 12.04 -20.83
N ALA A 352 -11.88 13.23 -20.33
CA ALA A 352 -10.93 14.25 -19.91
C ALA A 352 -11.40 14.89 -18.60
N GLY A 353 -10.48 15.13 -17.68
CA GLY A 353 -10.80 15.60 -16.33
C GLY A 353 -9.79 16.59 -15.79
N ILE A 354 -10.31 17.61 -15.09
CA ILE A 354 -9.54 18.49 -14.20
C ILE A 354 -10.05 18.24 -12.79
N LEU A 355 -9.16 17.84 -11.89
CA LEU A 355 -9.47 17.50 -10.52
C LEU A 355 -8.61 18.35 -9.58
N PHE A 356 -9.25 19.02 -8.65
CA PHE A 356 -8.63 19.83 -7.61
C PHE A 356 -8.99 19.25 -6.25
N ALA A 357 -8.00 19.15 -5.35
CA ALA A 357 -8.25 18.82 -3.96
C ALA A 357 -7.44 19.74 -3.03
N LYS A 358 -8.08 20.18 -1.96
CA LYS A 358 -7.47 21.00 -0.90
C LYS A 358 -7.66 20.32 0.46
N PRO A 359 -6.61 19.67 0.99
CA PRO A 359 -6.65 19.17 2.36
C PRO A 359 -6.71 20.34 3.34
N GLY A 360 -7.36 20.13 4.48
CA GLY A 360 -7.44 21.14 5.54
C GLY A 360 -8.38 22.33 5.25
N ALA A 361 -9.20 22.29 4.20
CA ALA A 361 -9.96 23.45 3.70
C ALA A 361 -10.87 24.11 4.75
N PHE A 362 -11.53 23.29 5.59
CA PHE A 362 -12.42 23.68 6.68
C PHE A 362 -11.93 23.16 8.04
N GLY A 363 -10.62 22.90 8.14
CA GLY A 363 -9.95 22.31 9.31
C GLY A 363 -9.21 21.01 8.96
N PRO A 364 -8.26 20.55 9.81
CA PRO A 364 -7.32 19.46 9.49
C PRO A 364 -7.95 18.10 9.16
N ALA A 365 -9.24 17.90 9.44
CA ALA A 365 -9.99 16.69 9.15
C ALA A 365 -10.83 16.77 7.88
N SER A 366 -10.74 17.89 7.14
CA SER A 366 -11.52 18.10 5.93
C SER A 366 -10.66 18.04 4.68
N THR A 367 -11.25 17.61 3.57
CA THR A 367 -10.69 17.77 2.23
C THR A 367 -11.77 18.33 1.32
N PHE A 368 -11.52 19.51 0.75
CA PHE A 368 -12.37 20.07 -0.30
C PHE A 368 -11.95 19.50 -1.65
N THR A 369 -12.91 19.14 -2.50
CA THR A 369 -12.68 18.68 -3.86
C THR A 369 -13.50 19.48 -4.85
N ALA A 370 -12.95 19.69 -6.04
CA ALA A 370 -13.67 20.24 -7.18
C ALA A 370 -13.20 19.53 -8.45
N SER A 371 -14.11 19.32 -9.39
CA SER A 371 -13.78 18.69 -10.66
C SER A 371 -14.62 19.21 -11.81
N LEU A 372 -14.03 19.18 -13.00
CA LEU A 372 -14.72 19.32 -14.28
C LEU A 372 -14.31 18.13 -15.14
N LYS A 373 -15.29 17.34 -15.58
CA LYS A 373 -15.07 16.14 -16.38
C LYS A 373 -15.92 16.20 -17.64
N ALA A 374 -15.37 15.78 -18.76
CA ALA A 374 -16.10 15.53 -19.98
C ALA A 374 -15.87 14.09 -20.42
N ALA A 375 -16.92 13.40 -20.85
CA ALA A 375 -16.82 12.03 -21.33
C ALA A 375 -17.73 11.76 -22.52
N ILE A 376 -17.29 10.90 -23.42
CA ILE A 376 -18.09 10.27 -24.47
C ILE A 376 -18.02 8.77 -24.21
N VAL A 377 -19.17 8.13 -24.08
CA VAL A 377 -19.27 6.69 -23.85
C VAL A 377 -20.27 6.06 -24.82
N ASP A 378 -19.97 4.88 -25.32
CA ASP A 378 -20.80 4.09 -26.25
C ASP A 378 -20.92 2.61 -25.80
N PRO A 379 -21.47 2.34 -24.59
CA PRO A 379 -21.86 0.98 -24.22
C PRO A 379 -23.09 0.52 -25.01
N ASP A 380 -23.30 -0.80 -25.07
CA ASP A 380 -24.41 -1.41 -25.82
C ASP A 380 -25.79 -0.86 -25.44
N ALA A 381 -25.98 -0.44 -24.18
CA ALA A 381 -27.26 0.05 -23.66
C ALA A 381 -27.60 1.50 -24.03
N TYR A 382 -26.61 2.36 -24.26
CA TYR A 382 -26.83 3.76 -24.61
C TYR A 382 -25.55 4.44 -25.10
N ASN A 383 -25.70 5.49 -25.89
CA ASN A 383 -24.64 6.45 -26.19
C ASN A 383 -24.78 7.69 -25.32
N ALA A 384 -23.68 8.23 -24.76
CA ALA A 384 -23.75 9.47 -24.00
C ALA A 384 -22.53 10.39 -24.17
N LYS A 385 -22.80 11.69 -24.33
CA LYS A 385 -21.81 12.77 -24.19
C LYS A 385 -22.14 13.57 -22.95
N THR A 386 -21.20 13.66 -22.02
CA THR A 386 -21.42 14.28 -20.71
C THR A 386 -20.40 15.36 -20.40
N ILE A 387 -20.84 16.40 -19.71
CA ILE A 387 -19.98 17.40 -19.06
C ILE A 387 -20.49 17.56 -17.63
N THR A 388 -19.64 17.23 -16.67
CA THR A 388 -19.96 17.24 -15.24
C THR A 388 -19.04 18.16 -14.48
N ALA A 389 -19.62 19.17 -13.82
CA ALA A 389 -18.96 19.99 -12.83
C ALA A 389 -19.40 19.56 -11.44
N ALA A 390 -18.46 19.32 -10.53
CA ALA A 390 -18.78 18.93 -9.15
C ALA A 390 -17.85 19.62 -8.16
N ALA A 391 -18.36 19.95 -6.99
CA ALA A 391 -17.58 20.43 -5.86
C ALA A 391 -18.15 19.89 -4.54
N GLY A 392 -17.28 19.57 -3.58
CA GLY A 392 -17.70 19.01 -2.32
C GLY A 392 -16.63 19.04 -1.25
N ALA A 393 -16.97 18.51 -0.08
CA ALA A 393 -16.08 18.37 1.05
C ALA A 393 -16.28 17.01 1.72
N GLY A 394 -15.17 16.33 2.00
CA GLY A 394 -15.11 15.15 2.86
C GLY A 394 -14.58 15.52 4.25
N PHE A 395 -15.10 14.88 5.28
CA PHE A 395 -14.75 15.05 6.68
C PHE A 395 -14.42 13.70 7.31
N GLU A 396 -13.20 13.54 7.78
CA GLU A 396 -12.73 12.41 8.58
C GLU A 396 -13.29 12.55 10.00
N LEU A 397 -14.24 11.69 10.37
CA LEU A 397 -14.84 11.67 11.70
C LEU A 397 -13.95 10.87 12.67
N THR A 398 -13.43 9.76 12.18
CA THR A 398 -12.47 8.85 12.83
C THR A 398 -11.45 8.41 11.76
N PRO A 399 -10.34 7.74 12.13
CA PRO A 399 -9.42 7.19 11.13
C PRO A 399 -10.08 6.24 10.12
N GLU A 400 -11.18 5.59 10.51
CA GLU A 400 -11.91 4.62 9.68
C GLU A 400 -13.15 5.22 9.01
N ASP A 401 -13.74 6.30 9.54
CA ASP A 401 -15.05 6.83 9.11
C ASP A 401 -14.91 8.21 8.42
N THR A 402 -15.44 8.32 7.21
CA THR A 402 -15.47 9.55 6.41
C THR A 402 -16.89 9.87 5.95
N VAL A 403 -17.30 11.14 6.07
CA VAL A 403 -18.55 11.67 5.50
C VAL A 403 -18.23 12.71 4.45
N SER A 404 -18.88 12.63 3.28
CA SER A 404 -18.73 13.58 2.20
C SER A 404 -20.07 14.16 1.76
N LEU A 405 -20.07 15.44 1.41
CA LEU A 405 -21.20 16.17 0.82
C LEU A 405 -20.70 16.98 -0.36
N GLY A 406 -21.48 17.04 -1.44
CA GLY A 406 -21.16 17.89 -2.58
C GLY A 406 -22.38 18.44 -3.31
N ALA A 407 -22.08 19.17 -4.38
CA ALA A 407 -23.00 19.63 -5.39
C ALA A 407 -22.43 19.25 -6.76
N GLU A 408 -23.29 18.79 -7.66
CA GLU A 408 -22.97 18.35 -9.01
C GLU A 408 -23.94 18.99 -10.00
N LEU A 409 -23.42 19.41 -11.15
CA LEU A 409 -24.19 19.82 -12.32
C LEU A 409 -23.66 19.05 -13.52
N SER A 410 -24.54 18.35 -14.21
CA SER A 410 -24.21 17.44 -15.31
C SER A 410 -25.09 17.77 -16.51
N TRP A 411 -24.48 18.17 -17.62
CA TRP A 411 -25.14 18.15 -18.92
C TRP A 411 -24.86 16.81 -19.60
N ALA A 412 -25.88 16.23 -20.24
CA ALA A 412 -25.75 14.98 -20.97
C ALA A 412 -26.62 14.99 -22.23
N ASP A 413 -26.05 14.58 -23.35
CA ASP A 413 -26.75 14.23 -24.59
C ASP A 413 -26.68 12.71 -24.73
N ILE A 414 -27.83 12.04 -24.73
CA ILE A 414 -27.96 10.59 -24.58
C ILE A 414 -28.85 10.04 -25.69
N ASP A 415 -28.45 8.92 -26.29
CA ASP A 415 -29.28 8.09 -27.15
C ASP A 415 -29.44 6.71 -26.52
N ASP A 416 -30.65 6.34 -26.12
CA ASP A 416 -30.96 5.09 -25.41
C ASP A 416 -32.23 4.42 -25.95
N ALA A 417 -32.70 3.36 -25.28
CA ALA A 417 -33.94 2.63 -25.61
C ALA A 417 -35.24 3.48 -25.60
N PHE A 418 -35.17 4.75 -25.20
CA PHE A 418 -36.27 5.71 -25.23
C PHE A 418 -36.03 6.86 -26.23
N GLY A 419 -34.95 6.78 -27.02
CA GLY A 419 -34.56 7.73 -28.06
C GLY A 419 -33.55 8.79 -27.58
N SER A 420 -33.26 9.75 -28.46
CA SER A 420 -32.24 10.76 -28.22
C SER A 420 -32.76 11.95 -27.42
N ASN A 421 -32.16 12.21 -26.25
CA ASN A 421 -32.58 13.23 -25.30
C ASN A 421 -31.37 14.01 -24.73
N SER A 422 -31.58 15.30 -24.47
CA SER A 422 -30.64 16.12 -23.68
C SER A 422 -31.18 16.27 -22.26
N TYR A 423 -30.26 16.31 -21.30
CA TYR A 423 -30.56 16.44 -19.90
C TYR A 423 -29.61 17.45 -19.24
N LEU A 424 -30.15 18.25 -18.33
CA LEU A 424 -29.36 19.07 -17.42
C LEU A 424 -29.73 18.70 -15.99
N THR A 425 -28.90 17.87 -15.36
CA THR A 425 -29.16 17.34 -14.02
C THR A 425 -28.31 18.05 -12.96
N ALA A 426 -28.97 18.61 -11.95
CA ALA A 426 -28.33 19.03 -10.70
C ALA A 426 -28.47 17.93 -9.65
N ALA A 427 -27.42 17.66 -8.87
CA ALA A 427 -27.45 16.63 -7.82
C ALA A 427 -26.68 17.03 -6.56
N ILE A 428 -27.07 16.44 -5.43
CA ILE A 428 -26.44 16.64 -4.12
C ILE A 428 -25.89 15.28 -3.64
N PRO A 429 -24.67 14.88 -4.01
CA PRO A 429 -24.09 13.65 -3.52
C PRO A 429 -23.78 13.72 -2.02
N LEU A 430 -24.23 12.71 -1.30
CA LEU A 430 -23.95 12.43 0.11
C LEU A 430 -23.33 11.05 0.22
N GLU A 431 -22.21 10.92 0.91
CA GLU A 431 -21.51 9.65 1.06
C GLU A 431 -21.02 9.45 2.50
N TYR A 432 -21.15 8.23 2.99
CA TYR A 432 -20.50 7.75 4.19
C TYR A 432 -19.66 6.51 3.84
N VAL A 433 -18.39 6.52 4.23
CA VAL A 433 -17.48 5.39 4.07
C VAL A 433 -16.92 5.01 5.43
N ARG A 434 -16.97 3.73 5.75
CA ARG A 434 -16.20 3.11 6.83
C ARG A 434 -15.21 2.11 6.25
N ASP A 435 -13.92 2.29 6.50
CA ASP A 435 -12.85 1.44 5.99
C ASP A 435 -11.95 0.98 7.14
N THR A 436 -12.05 -0.30 7.50
CA THR A 436 -11.25 -0.93 8.56
C THR A 436 -10.25 -1.94 8.00
N ARG A 437 -10.00 -1.92 6.68
CA ARG A 437 -9.10 -2.87 6.02
C ARG A 437 -7.66 -2.63 6.47
N ASP A 438 -6.93 -3.72 6.60
CA ASP A 438 -5.50 -3.74 6.88
C ASP A 438 -4.67 -3.13 5.74
N ASP A 439 -5.03 -3.46 4.50
CA ASP A 439 -4.42 -2.90 3.28
C ASP A 439 -5.49 -2.50 2.25
N LYS A 440 -5.31 -1.36 1.58
CA LYS A 440 -6.31 -0.83 0.63
C LYS A 440 -6.30 -1.51 -0.74
N LEU A 441 -5.18 -2.11 -1.13
CA LEU A 441 -4.93 -2.72 -2.44
C LEU A 441 -4.93 -4.26 -2.39
N ASN A 442 -4.56 -4.84 -1.24
CA ASN A 442 -4.53 -6.28 -1.00
C ASN A 442 -5.04 -6.63 0.41
N PRO A 443 -6.31 -6.34 0.74
CA PRO A 443 -6.86 -6.59 2.06
C PRO A 443 -6.88 -8.08 2.41
N THR A 444 -6.46 -8.41 3.62
CA THR A 444 -6.54 -9.76 4.20
C THR A 444 -7.51 -9.83 5.38
N GLU A 445 -7.74 -8.71 6.06
CA GLU A 445 -8.63 -8.60 7.20
C GLU A 445 -9.46 -7.30 7.16
N GLY A 446 -10.54 -7.28 7.93
CA GLY A 446 -11.40 -6.10 8.08
C GLY A 446 -12.47 -5.99 6.98
N TYR A 447 -13.09 -4.83 6.88
CA TYR A 447 -14.17 -4.58 5.93
C TYR A 447 -14.21 -3.12 5.47
N ARG A 448 -14.88 -2.90 4.33
CA ARG A 448 -15.22 -1.57 3.82
C ARG A 448 -16.72 -1.50 3.59
N ALA A 449 -17.39 -0.51 4.16
CA ALA A 449 -18.80 -0.22 3.93
C ALA A 449 -18.97 1.18 3.36
N MET A 450 -19.91 1.34 2.43
CA MET A 450 -20.22 2.60 1.76
C MET A 450 -21.73 2.76 1.66
N ILE A 451 -22.23 3.94 2.02
CA ILE A 451 -23.62 4.37 1.82
C ILE A 451 -23.57 5.66 1.01
N ASN A 452 -24.29 5.69 -0.10
CA ASN A 452 -24.39 6.85 -0.99
C ASN A 452 -25.86 7.23 -1.17
N ALA A 453 -26.15 8.52 -1.12
CA ALA A 453 -27.43 9.07 -1.51
C ALA A 453 -27.20 10.24 -2.47
N LYS A 454 -27.93 10.26 -3.59
CA LYS A 454 -27.78 11.28 -4.62
C LYS A 454 -29.14 11.85 -5.06
N PRO A 455 -29.78 12.68 -4.23
CA PRO A 455 -30.90 13.51 -4.68
C PRO A 455 -30.54 14.30 -5.93
N SER A 456 -31.38 14.21 -6.94
CA SER A 456 -31.14 14.75 -8.27
C SER A 456 -32.40 15.44 -8.79
N TYR A 457 -32.21 16.52 -9.55
CA TYR A 457 -33.26 17.24 -10.23
C TYR A 457 -32.83 17.46 -11.68
N GLU A 458 -33.58 16.88 -12.59
CA GLU A 458 -33.44 17.12 -14.02
C GLU A 458 -34.22 18.39 -14.36
N ILE A 459 -33.51 19.39 -14.89
CA ILE A 459 -34.00 20.75 -15.01
C ILE A 459 -34.91 20.93 -16.23
N GLU A 460 -34.63 20.23 -17.33
CA GLU A 460 -35.33 20.45 -18.61
C GLU A 460 -36.72 19.81 -18.62
N GLY A 461 -36.81 18.55 -18.18
CA GLY A 461 -38.01 17.76 -17.95
C GLY A 461 -38.66 17.96 -16.58
N GLN A 462 -38.06 18.78 -15.70
CA GLN A 462 -38.60 19.13 -14.37
C GLN A 462 -38.80 17.92 -13.44
N THR A 463 -37.96 16.90 -13.59
CA THR A 463 -38.12 15.61 -12.91
C THR A 463 -37.22 15.54 -11.68
N PHE A 464 -37.81 15.21 -10.52
CA PHE A 464 -37.06 14.85 -9.33
C PHE A 464 -36.87 13.34 -9.24
N PHE A 465 -35.64 12.90 -9.00
CA PHE A 465 -35.32 11.52 -8.69
C PHE A 465 -34.15 11.43 -7.70
N SER A 466 -33.93 10.28 -7.08
CA SER A 466 -32.87 10.09 -6.10
C SER A 466 -32.37 8.65 -6.15
N SER A 467 -31.05 8.47 -6.28
CA SER A 467 -30.43 7.17 -6.07
C SER A 467 -29.99 7.02 -4.61
N PHE A 468 -30.14 5.80 -4.09
CA PHE A 468 -29.60 5.37 -2.81
C PHE A 468 -28.86 4.06 -3.05
N GLU A 469 -27.56 4.03 -2.77
CA GLU A 469 -26.70 2.89 -3.05
C GLU A 469 -25.92 2.51 -1.79
N THR A 470 -25.72 1.22 -1.58
CA THR A 470 -24.93 0.69 -0.48
C THR A 470 -24.04 -0.43 -0.98
N SER A 471 -22.84 -0.52 -0.41
CA SER A 471 -21.98 -1.67 -0.63
C SER A 471 -21.16 -2.00 0.61
N ALA A 472 -20.87 -3.28 0.79
CA ALA A 472 -20.00 -3.77 1.84
C ALA A 472 -19.08 -4.87 1.29
N SER A 473 -17.80 -4.79 1.59
CA SER A 473 -16.84 -5.88 1.38
C SER A 473 -16.16 -6.28 2.68
N ALA A 474 -15.91 -7.57 2.87
CA ALA A 474 -15.26 -8.10 4.06
C ALA A 474 -14.22 -9.16 3.70
N TYR A 475 -13.15 -9.21 4.49
CA TYR A 475 -11.98 -10.04 4.25
C TYR A 475 -11.61 -10.76 5.54
N TYR A 476 -11.28 -12.04 5.41
CA TYR A 476 -10.87 -12.87 6.53
C TYR A 476 -9.80 -13.87 6.10
N ALA A 477 -8.62 -13.77 6.71
CA ALA A 477 -7.52 -14.70 6.52
C ALA A 477 -7.37 -15.62 7.74
N PRO A 478 -7.70 -16.92 7.65
CA PRO A 478 -7.44 -17.84 8.75
C PRO A 478 -5.95 -18.17 8.88
N GLY A 479 -5.41 -18.01 10.10
CA GLY A 479 -4.02 -18.35 10.43
C GLY A 479 -3.04 -17.20 10.23
N SER A 480 -1.83 -17.31 10.79
CA SER A 480 -0.85 -16.20 10.81
C SER A 480 -0.11 -15.97 9.48
N GLU A 481 -0.22 -16.89 8.53
CA GLU A 481 0.52 -16.82 7.25
C GLU A 481 -0.27 -16.13 6.13
N ASN A 482 -1.53 -15.76 6.36
CA ASN A 482 -2.43 -15.10 5.40
C ASN A 482 -2.50 -15.75 4.00
N ARG A 483 -2.18 -17.05 3.90
CA ARG A 483 -2.13 -17.79 2.62
C ARG A 483 -3.49 -18.04 2.00
N PHE A 484 -4.54 -17.97 2.80
CA PHE A 484 -5.92 -18.14 2.38
C PHE A 484 -6.69 -16.90 2.83
N VAL A 485 -7.40 -16.25 1.93
CA VAL A 485 -8.28 -15.12 2.26
C VAL A 485 -9.66 -15.39 1.68
N LEU A 486 -10.67 -15.39 2.55
CA LEU A 486 -12.07 -15.36 2.14
C LEU A 486 -12.46 -13.90 1.95
N ALA A 487 -12.92 -13.55 0.75
CA ALA A 487 -13.37 -12.20 0.44
C ALA A 487 -14.81 -12.23 -0.08
N GLY A 488 -15.65 -11.36 0.45
CA GLY A 488 -17.04 -11.20 0.01
C GLY A 488 -17.37 -9.75 -0.25
N LYS A 489 -18.21 -9.48 -1.24
CA LYS A 489 -18.79 -8.16 -1.52
C LYS A 489 -20.29 -8.30 -1.75
N LEU A 490 -21.05 -7.32 -1.26
CA LEU A 490 -22.47 -7.13 -1.53
C LEU A 490 -22.68 -5.67 -1.92
N GLY A 491 -23.53 -5.44 -2.91
CA GLY A 491 -23.97 -4.12 -3.35
C GLY A 491 -25.47 -4.12 -3.62
N ALA A 492 -26.13 -2.99 -3.37
CA ALA A 492 -27.53 -2.79 -3.70
C ALA A 492 -27.81 -1.31 -3.95
N GLY A 493 -28.78 -1.03 -4.82
CA GLY A 493 -29.21 0.33 -5.11
C GLY A 493 -30.69 0.42 -5.42
N VAL A 494 -31.26 1.59 -5.14
CA VAL A 494 -32.64 1.94 -5.49
C VAL A 494 -32.74 3.37 -6.00
N LEU A 495 -33.58 3.56 -7.01
CA LEU A 495 -33.83 4.80 -7.72
C LEU A 495 -35.30 5.18 -7.55
N ILE A 496 -35.57 6.25 -6.81
CA ILE A 496 -36.92 6.70 -6.44
C ILE A 496 -37.21 8.04 -7.14
N GLY A 497 -38.46 8.26 -7.57
CA GLY A 497 -38.86 9.42 -8.37
C GLY A 497 -38.68 9.17 -9.86
N GLY A 498 -38.98 10.17 -10.69
CA GLY A 498 -39.22 10.01 -12.14
C GLY A 498 -40.46 9.17 -12.38
N ASP A 499 -41.54 9.78 -12.85
CA ASP A 499 -42.83 9.10 -13.03
C ASP A 499 -42.67 7.93 -14.01
N GLU A 500 -41.92 8.14 -15.09
CA GLU A 500 -41.48 7.12 -16.03
C GLU A 500 -39.95 6.91 -15.94
N LEU A 501 -39.46 5.75 -16.41
CA LEU A 501 -38.02 5.46 -16.41
C LEU A 501 -37.27 6.32 -17.45
N SER A 502 -37.95 6.65 -18.55
CA SER A 502 -37.52 7.56 -19.63
C SER A 502 -37.21 8.97 -19.13
N ASP A 503 -37.88 9.42 -18.06
CA ASP A 503 -37.64 10.73 -17.45
C ASP A 503 -36.28 10.83 -16.73
N ILE A 504 -35.64 9.68 -16.50
CA ILE A 504 -34.36 9.59 -15.81
C ILE A 504 -33.27 9.31 -16.86
N PRO A 505 -32.20 10.11 -16.93
CA PRO A 505 -31.13 9.88 -17.90
C PRO A 505 -30.54 8.47 -17.77
N ALA A 506 -30.23 7.79 -18.89
CA ALA A 506 -29.64 6.43 -18.86
C ALA A 506 -28.38 6.34 -17.99
N THR A 507 -27.55 7.39 -17.99
CA THR A 507 -26.35 7.51 -17.13
C THR A 507 -26.62 7.51 -15.62
N ARG A 508 -27.90 7.57 -15.21
CA ARG A 508 -28.37 7.56 -13.81
C ARG A 508 -29.18 6.31 -13.46
N ARG A 509 -29.47 5.44 -14.42
CA ARG A 509 -30.17 4.17 -14.21
C ARG A 509 -29.19 3.08 -13.82
N PHE A 510 -29.69 1.96 -13.29
CA PHE A 510 -28.83 0.87 -12.86
C PHE A 510 -28.66 -0.21 -13.92
N PHE A 511 -27.42 -0.69 -14.05
CA PHE A 511 -26.99 -1.76 -14.94
C PHE A 511 -25.95 -2.62 -14.20
N LEU A 512 -25.89 -3.92 -14.53
CA LEU A 512 -24.85 -4.83 -14.03
C LEU A 512 -24.17 -5.55 -15.21
N GLY A 513 -23.04 -6.19 -14.96
CA GLY A 513 -22.16 -6.79 -15.97
C GLY A 513 -20.80 -6.07 -16.07
N GLY A 514 -19.77 -6.80 -16.49
CA GLY A 514 -18.39 -6.33 -16.55
C GLY A 514 -17.56 -6.60 -15.29
N GLY A 515 -16.25 -6.29 -15.37
CA GLY A 515 -15.25 -6.69 -14.38
C GLY A 515 -15.41 -6.16 -12.96
N GLY A 516 -16.24 -5.12 -12.76
CA GLY A 516 -16.52 -4.50 -11.44
C GLY A 516 -17.81 -4.97 -10.76
N SER A 517 -18.63 -5.78 -11.44
CA SER A 517 -19.96 -6.17 -10.95
C SER A 517 -20.19 -7.69 -11.03
N VAL A 518 -20.55 -8.24 -12.20
CA VAL A 518 -20.77 -9.67 -12.43
C VAL A 518 -19.87 -10.12 -13.58
N ARG A 519 -18.69 -10.67 -13.25
CA ARG A 519 -17.71 -11.12 -14.24
C ARG A 519 -18.28 -12.27 -15.08
N GLY A 520 -17.95 -12.27 -16.37
CA GLY A 520 -18.45 -13.23 -17.36
C GLY A 520 -19.60 -12.68 -18.22
N TYR A 521 -20.22 -11.56 -17.80
CA TYR A 521 -21.09 -10.74 -18.64
C TYR A 521 -20.33 -9.49 -19.10
N SER A 522 -20.66 -8.99 -20.28
CA SER A 522 -20.11 -7.73 -20.79
C SER A 522 -20.62 -6.53 -19.98
N PHE A 523 -19.94 -5.40 -20.10
CA PHE A 523 -20.30 -4.20 -19.37
C PHE A 523 -21.77 -3.81 -19.60
N GLN A 524 -22.54 -3.67 -18.53
CA GLN A 524 -23.98 -3.31 -18.53
C GLN A 524 -24.96 -4.31 -19.17
N GLU A 525 -24.52 -5.52 -19.58
CA GLU A 525 -25.36 -6.53 -20.25
C GLU A 525 -26.53 -7.04 -19.38
N ILE A 526 -26.40 -7.02 -18.05
CA ILE A 526 -27.48 -7.42 -17.14
C ILE A 526 -28.38 -6.22 -16.88
N SER A 527 -29.48 -6.16 -17.64
CA SER A 527 -30.47 -5.08 -17.61
C SER A 527 -31.86 -5.59 -17.97
N PRO A 528 -32.94 -4.96 -17.45
CA PRO A 528 -34.26 -5.04 -18.05
C PRO A 528 -34.23 -4.61 -19.52
N ARG A 529 -35.15 -5.17 -20.32
CA ARG A 529 -35.27 -4.90 -21.76
C ARG A 529 -36.69 -4.50 -22.14
N ASN A 530 -36.84 -3.65 -23.17
CA ASN A 530 -38.13 -3.29 -23.75
C ASN A 530 -38.63 -4.37 -24.74
N ASP A 531 -39.79 -4.14 -25.38
CA ASP A 531 -40.39 -5.07 -26.35
C ASP A 531 -39.52 -5.27 -27.62
N ASP A 532 -38.65 -4.29 -27.92
CA ASP A 532 -37.67 -4.33 -29.02
C ASP A 532 -36.34 -4.98 -28.60
N ASN A 533 -36.27 -5.53 -27.38
CA ASN A 533 -35.12 -6.20 -26.78
C ASN A 533 -33.91 -5.28 -26.46
N GLU A 534 -34.12 -3.96 -26.41
CA GLU A 534 -33.11 -2.97 -26.04
C GLU A 534 -32.98 -2.84 -24.51
N GLU A 535 -31.75 -2.69 -24.00
CA GLU A 535 -31.46 -2.50 -22.58
C GLU A 535 -31.97 -1.14 -22.08
N THR A 536 -32.88 -1.15 -21.10
CA THR A 536 -33.49 0.09 -20.57
C THR A 536 -32.85 0.60 -19.28
N GLY A 537 -32.10 -0.25 -18.59
CA GLY A 537 -31.68 -0.05 -17.20
C GLY A 537 -32.81 -0.31 -16.20
N GLY A 538 -32.47 -0.32 -14.91
CA GLY A 538 -33.42 -0.59 -13.84
C GLY A 538 -33.54 0.50 -12.79
N ARG A 539 -34.55 0.33 -11.93
CA ARG A 539 -34.79 1.16 -10.74
C ARG A 539 -34.20 0.56 -9.47
N SER A 540 -33.86 -0.72 -9.46
CA SER A 540 -33.12 -1.30 -8.36
C SER A 540 -32.15 -2.37 -8.84
N TYR A 541 -31.10 -2.59 -8.08
CA TYR A 541 -30.18 -3.70 -8.31
C TYR A 541 -29.73 -4.31 -6.99
N VAL A 542 -29.33 -5.58 -7.05
CA VAL A 542 -28.58 -6.27 -6.01
C VAL A 542 -27.49 -7.08 -6.68
N ASN A 543 -26.25 -6.99 -6.21
CA ASN A 543 -25.15 -7.82 -6.68
C ASN A 543 -24.27 -8.31 -5.53
N GLY A 544 -23.63 -9.46 -5.70
CA GLY A 544 -22.70 -10.02 -4.74
C GLY A 544 -21.60 -10.82 -5.40
N SER A 545 -20.46 -10.88 -4.73
CA SER A 545 -19.26 -11.59 -5.15
C SER A 545 -18.66 -12.36 -3.99
N LEU A 546 -18.20 -13.58 -4.25
CA LEU A 546 -17.43 -14.39 -3.32
C LEU A 546 -16.13 -14.84 -3.98
N GLU A 547 -15.01 -14.65 -3.29
CA GLU A 547 -13.69 -15.08 -3.73
C GLU A 547 -12.98 -15.88 -2.64
N VAL A 548 -12.22 -16.89 -3.04
CA VAL A 548 -11.24 -17.55 -2.19
C VAL A 548 -9.87 -17.25 -2.79
N ARG A 549 -9.05 -16.43 -2.10
CA ARG A 549 -7.72 -16.05 -2.57
C ARG A 549 -6.69 -16.97 -1.94
N ILE A 550 -5.89 -17.64 -2.77
CA ILE A 550 -4.95 -18.67 -2.34
C ILE A 550 -3.55 -18.28 -2.79
N ALA A 551 -2.63 -18.03 -1.85
CA ALA A 551 -1.22 -17.83 -2.12
C ALA A 551 -0.53 -19.19 -2.37
N VAL A 552 -0.27 -19.50 -3.63
CA VAL A 552 0.40 -20.74 -4.05
C VAL A 552 1.89 -20.65 -3.76
N THR A 553 2.48 -19.49 -4.05
CA THR A 553 3.85 -19.08 -3.67
C THR A 553 3.80 -17.67 -3.09
N ASP A 554 4.94 -17.13 -2.66
CA ASP A 554 5.04 -15.74 -2.18
C ASP A 554 4.73 -14.69 -3.26
N THR A 555 4.77 -15.10 -4.53
CA THR A 555 4.57 -14.20 -5.69
C THR A 555 3.36 -14.57 -6.55
N ILE A 556 2.87 -15.81 -6.47
CA ILE A 556 1.79 -16.31 -7.34
C ILE A 556 0.61 -16.76 -6.49
N GLY A 557 -0.58 -16.25 -6.81
CA GLY A 557 -1.84 -16.65 -6.20
C GLY A 557 -2.91 -17.05 -7.21
N ILE A 558 -3.88 -17.83 -6.76
CA ILE A 558 -5.05 -18.27 -7.54
C ILE A 558 -6.33 -17.84 -6.80
N VAL A 559 -7.35 -17.44 -7.55
CA VAL A 559 -8.60 -16.90 -7.02
C VAL A 559 -9.82 -17.50 -7.74
N PRO A 560 -10.37 -18.66 -7.34
CA PRO A 560 -11.71 -19.04 -7.75
C PRO A 560 -12.74 -18.03 -7.21
N PHE A 561 -13.74 -17.70 -8.02
CA PHE A 561 -14.80 -16.76 -7.65
C PHE A 561 -16.14 -17.09 -8.28
N ILE A 562 -17.19 -16.55 -7.66
CA ILE A 562 -18.54 -16.49 -8.21
C ILE A 562 -19.14 -15.10 -7.95
N ASP A 563 -19.73 -14.53 -8.98
CA ASP A 563 -20.45 -13.27 -8.92
C ASP A 563 -21.91 -13.51 -9.33
N ALA A 564 -22.84 -12.79 -8.73
CA ALA A 564 -24.25 -12.84 -9.10
C ALA A 564 -24.91 -11.47 -8.92
N GLY A 565 -25.93 -11.18 -9.71
CA GLY A 565 -26.71 -9.98 -9.55
C GLY A 565 -28.01 -9.98 -10.33
N SER A 566 -28.87 -9.02 -9.99
CA SER A 566 -30.16 -8.80 -10.63
C SER A 566 -30.43 -7.30 -10.70
N VAL A 567 -31.06 -6.88 -11.79
CA VAL A 567 -31.53 -5.51 -12.02
C VAL A 567 -33.03 -5.57 -12.28
N SER A 568 -33.81 -4.78 -11.54
CA SER A 568 -35.28 -4.79 -11.60
C SER A 568 -35.83 -3.46 -12.09
N THR A 569 -36.97 -3.51 -12.78
CA THR A 569 -37.68 -2.31 -13.26
C THR A 569 -38.40 -1.57 -12.14
N SER A 570 -38.66 -2.22 -11.00
CA SER A 570 -39.30 -1.61 -9.83
C SER A 570 -38.29 -1.22 -8.75
N THR A 571 -38.71 -0.34 -7.83
CA THR A 571 -37.85 0.14 -6.73
C THR A 571 -37.53 -0.93 -5.69
N ALA A 572 -38.39 -1.95 -5.58
CA ALA A 572 -38.12 -3.12 -4.77
C ALA A 572 -37.55 -4.21 -5.69
N PRO A 573 -36.38 -4.78 -5.40
CA PRO A 573 -35.83 -5.87 -6.21
C PRO A 573 -36.83 -7.03 -6.30
N ASP A 574 -37.20 -7.40 -7.52
CA ASP A 574 -38.12 -8.51 -7.80
C ASP A 574 -37.40 -9.84 -8.02
N PHE A 575 -36.07 -9.80 -8.24
CA PHE A 575 -35.22 -10.94 -8.53
C PHE A 575 -35.74 -11.83 -9.67
N SER A 576 -36.51 -11.24 -10.59
CA SER A 576 -37.11 -11.94 -11.73
C SER A 576 -36.06 -12.45 -12.72
N ASP A 577 -34.91 -11.77 -12.79
CA ASP A 577 -33.76 -12.18 -13.59
C ASP A 577 -32.46 -12.10 -12.78
N ILE A 578 -32.06 -13.21 -12.14
CA ILE A 578 -30.77 -13.35 -11.46
C ILE A 578 -29.76 -13.92 -12.45
N ARG A 579 -28.69 -13.18 -12.72
CA ARG A 579 -27.58 -13.58 -13.57
C ARG A 579 -26.34 -13.84 -12.72
N ALA A 580 -25.66 -14.96 -12.97
CA ALA A 580 -24.46 -15.35 -12.25
C ALA A 580 -23.34 -15.71 -13.22
N GLY A 581 -22.11 -15.40 -12.83
CA GLY A 581 -20.89 -15.75 -13.54
C GLY A 581 -19.87 -16.34 -12.58
N ALA A 582 -19.05 -17.28 -13.06
CA ALA A 582 -18.03 -17.93 -12.26
C ALA A 582 -16.72 -18.00 -13.01
N GLY A 583 -15.62 -18.02 -12.26
CA GLY A 583 -14.31 -17.92 -12.88
C GLY A 583 -13.15 -18.26 -11.96
N ILE A 584 -11.96 -18.09 -12.52
CA ILE A 584 -10.69 -18.28 -11.84
C ILE A 584 -9.75 -17.12 -12.20
N GLY A 585 -9.07 -16.60 -11.19
CA GLY A 585 -8.09 -15.53 -11.30
C GLY A 585 -6.68 -16.01 -11.01
N LEU A 586 -5.71 -15.44 -11.72
CA LEU A 586 -4.29 -15.48 -11.39
C LEU A 586 -3.90 -14.15 -10.75
N ARG A 587 -3.05 -14.19 -9.72
CA ARG A 587 -2.48 -13.02 -9.05
C ARG A 587 -0.97 -13.10 -9.10
N TYR A 588 -0.32 -12.01 -9.47
CA TYR A 588 1.13 -11.84 -9.36
C TYR A 588 1.43 -10.72 -8.37
N ALA A 589 2.00 -11.04 -7.21
CA ALA A 589 2.28 -10.06 -6.17
C ALA A 589 3.40 -9.10 -6.61
N THR A 590 3.15 -7.80 -6.45
CA THR A 590 4.16 -6.75 -6.70
C THR A 590 4.24 -5.81 -5.50
N PRO A 591 5.31 -5.01 -5.36
CA PRO A 591 5.46 -4.08 -4.24
C PRO A 591 4.37 -3.00 -4.13
N PHE A 592 3.57 -2.79 -5.16
CA PHE A 592 2.52 -1.77 -5.22
C PHE A 592 1.11 -2.38 -5.36
N GLY A 593 0.96 -3.68 -5.09
CA GLY A 593 -0.30 -4.43 -5.17
C GLY A 593 -0.26 -5.56 -6.22
N PRO A 594 -1.15 -6.56 -6.12
CA PRO A 594 -1.13 -7.69 -7.03
C PRO A 594 -1.59 -7.28 -8.44
N ILE A 595 -0.93 -7.80 -9.48
CA ILE A 595 -1.48 -7.78 -10.85
C ILE A 595 -2.47 -8.94 -10.96
N ARG A 596 -3.68 -8.67 -11.44
CA ARG A 596 -4.75 -9.65 -11.62
C ARG A 596 -4.94 -10.01 -13.08
N LEU A 597 -5.27 -11.28 -13.33
CA LEU A 597 -5.79 -11.80 -14.59
C LEU A 597 -6.94 -12.76 -14.27
N ASP A 598 -8.18 -12.36 -14.53
CA ASP A 598 -9.38 -13.14 -14.25
C ASP A 598 -10.00 -13.68 -15.53
N PHE A 599 -10.35 -14.96 -15.56
CA PHE A 599 -11.19 -15.57 -16.59
C PHE A 599 -12.53 -15.95 -15.99
N ALA A 600 -13.64 -15.53 -16.61
CA ALA A 600 -14.99 -15.81 -16.14
C ALA A 600 -15.92 -16.23 -17.28
N VAL A 601 -16.93 -17.04 -16.95
CA VAL A 601 -18.01 -17.42 -17.86
C VAL A 601 -19.37 -17.13 -17.23
N PRO A 602 -20.38 -16.72 -18.02
CA PRO A 602 -21.75 -16.59 -17.53
C PRO A 602 -22.36 -17.98 -17.33
N LEU A 603 -22.93 -18.23 -16.14
CA LEU A 603 -23.61 -19.48 -15.81
C LEU A 603 -24.99 -19.59 -16.47
N ASN A 604 -25.61 -18.45 -16.76
CA ASN A 604 -26.92 -18.34 -17.39
C ASN A 604 -26.95 -17.19 -18.42
N LYS A 605 -26.23 -17.41 -19.51
CA LYS A 605 -26.09 -16.53 -20.70
C LYS A 605 -27.42 -16.07 -21.30
N TYR A 606 -27.47 -14.83 -21.80
CA TYR A 606 -28.53 -14.34 -22.69
C TYR A 606 -28.41 -14.96 -24.10
N PRO A 607 -29.52 -15.19 -24.82
CA PRO A 607 -29.45 -15.55 -26.24
C PRO A 607 -28.62 -14.53 -27.02
N GLY A 608 -27.53 -14.97 -27.67
CA GLY A 608 -26.60 -14.07 -28.39
C GLY A 608 -25.66 -13.25 -27.51
N GLY A 609 -25.77 -13.35 -26.17
CA GLY A 609 -24.93 -12.64 -25.23
C GLY A 609 -23.52 -13.22 -25.05
N THR A 610 -22.78 -12.62 -24.13
CA THR A 610 -21.36 -12.88 -23.86
C THR A 610 -21.08 -14.35 -23.57
N GLU A 611 -19.93 -14.85 -24.03
CA GLU A 611 -19.52 -16.25 -23.81
C GLU A 611 -18.50 -16.40 -22.69
N TYR A 612 -17.59 -15.44 -22.56
CA TYR A 612 -16.57 -15.39 -21.52
C TYR A 612 -16.01 -13.96 -21.40
N GLY A 613 -15.38 -13.66 -20.27
CA GLY A 613 -14.63 -12.44 -20.05
C GLY A 613 -13.23 -12.74 -19.51
N ILE A 614 -12.22 -12.04 -20.06
CA ILE A 614 -10.86 -11.99 -19.52
C ILE A 614 -10.59 -10.57 -19.05
N TYR A 615 -10.18 -10.41 -17.80
CA TYR A 615 -9.97 -9.11 -17.17
C TYR A 615 -8.56 -9.01 -16.59
N ALA A 616 -7.79 -8.00 -16.99
CA ALA A 616 -6.46 -7.72 -16.45
C ALA A 616 -6.41 -6.35 -15.75
N GLY A 617 -5.77 -6.26 -14.59
CA GLY A 617 -5.69 -5.02 -13.81
C GLY A 617 -4.70 -5.05 -12.64
N ILE A 618 -4.67 -3.99 -11.85
CA ILE A 618 -3.84 -3.87 -10.63
C ILE A 618 -4.77 -3.82 -9.41
N GLY A 619 -4.37 -4.50 -8.34
CA GLY A 619 -5.15 -4.67 -7.11
C GLY A 619 -6.12 -5.86 -7.20
N GLN A 620 -6.84 -6.08 -6.11
CA GLN A 620 -7.92 -7.06 -6.05
C GLN A 620 -9.17 -6.57 -6.81
N SER A 621 -10.15 -7.46 -7.04
CA SER A 621 -11.44 -7.12 -7.70
C SER A 621 -12.28 -6.13 -6.90
N PHE A 622 -12.19 -6.21 -5.58
CA PHE A 622 -12.83 -5.31 -4.62
C PHE A 622 -12.10 -5.25 -3.28
#